data_AF-A0A3S4WJM4-F1
#
_entry.id   AF-A0A3S4WJM4-F1
#
_cell.length_a   1.000
_cell.length_b   1.000
_cell.length_c   1.000
_cell.angle_alpha   90.00
_cell.angle_beta   90.00
_cell.angle_gamma   90.00
#
_symmetry.space_group_name_H-M   'P 1'
#
loop_
_entity.id
_entity.type
_entity.pdbx_description
1 polymer ?
#
loop_
_entity_poly.entity_id
_entity_poly.type
_entity_poly.pdbx_seq_one_letter_code
_entity_poly.pdbx_strand_id
1 'polypeptide(L)'
;MLRHYQEQGVLTPFAVDPFTGHRYYHPDQLVDAHWITRLREAGLPVAQIREVMADRDDPERLSGLLSAHAEHLRAEHARLGEMSAARDVIVATLHGSYDGVPEATAVLGSYVAAHDLRTGPMFNIYRVSPAQDPDPAAWVTDVCLPVIDA
;
A
#
# COMPACT_ATOMS: atom_id res chain seq x y z
N MET A 1 11.75 20.53 0.27
CA MET A 1 12.30 19.20 0.63
C MET A 1 13.64 19.28 1.37
N LEU A 2 14.67 19.99 0.90
CA LEU A 2 16.00 20.00 1.57
C LEU A 2 16.02 20.55 3.00
N ARG A 3 15.13 21.50 3.35
CA ARG A 3 15.02 22.01 4.74
C ARG A 3 14.66 20.91 5.74
N HIS A 4 13.78 19.99 5.36
CA HIS A 4 13.38 18.88 6.21
C HIS A 4 14.55 17.92 6.47
N TYR A 5 15.36 17.61 5.45
CA TYR A 5 16.56 16.79 5.64
C TYR A 5 17.63 17.49 6.49
N GLN A 6 17.75 18.82 6.37
CA GLN A 6 18.60 19.61 7.25
C GLN A 6 18.12 19.57 8.70
N GLU A 7 16.83 19.81 8.96
CA GLU A 7 16.23 19.76 10.30
C GLU A 7 16.40 18.39 10.96
N GLN A 8 16.36 17.32 10.17
CA GLN A 8 16.56 15.95 10.62
C GLN A 8 18.04 15.52 10.69
N GLY A 9 18.97 16.41 10.32
CA GLY A 9 20.42 16.17 10.36
C GLY A 9 20.95 15.22 9.29
N VAL A 10 20.15 14.92 8.25
CA VAL A 10 20.47 13.93 7.21
C VAL A 10 21.30 14.54 6.08
N LEU A 11 21.03 15.80 5.74
CA LEU A 11 21.83 16.55 4.77
C LEU A 11 21.90 18.02 5.20
N THR A 12 23.02 18.41 5.78
CA THR A 12 23.26 19.79 6.20
C THR A 12 23.88 20.59 5.06
N PRO A 13 23.49 21.86 4.85
CA PRO A 13 24.15 22.70 3.86
C PRO A 13 25.60 22.95 4.27
N PHE A 14 26.51 22.96 3.30
CA PHE A 14 27.92 23.33 3.51
C PHE A 14 28.04 24.75 4.08
N ALA A 15 27.24 25.69 3.57
CA ALA A 15 27.17 27.04 4.09
C ALA A 15 25.75 27.60 4.00
N VAL A 16 25.41 28.49 4.93
CA VAL A 16 24.19 29.29 4.88
C VAL A 16 24.60 30.76 4.88
N ASP A 17 24.11 31.51 3.89
CA ASP A 17 24.29 32.95 3.83
C ASP A 17 23.59 33.61 5.04
N PRO A 18 24.32 34.34 5.89
CA PRO A 18 23.74 34.94 7.11
C PRO A 18 22.80 36.11 6.81
N PHE A 19 22.87 36.73 5.63
CA PHE A 19 22.05 37.88 5.26
C PHE A 19 20.82 37.47 4.45
N THR A 20 20.94 36.48 3.57
CA THR A 20 19.85 36.04 2.69
C THR A 20 19.18 34.73 3.13
N GLY A 21 19.84 33.95 3.99
CA GLY A 21 19.39 32.60 4.36
C GLY A 21 19.53 31.58 3.22
N HIS A 22 20.24 31.94 2.14
CA HIS A 22 20.50 31.04 1.02
C HIS A 22 21.42 29.90 1.45
N ARG A 23 21.11 28.66 1.01
CA ARG A 23 21.86 27.46 1.36
C ARG A 23 22.76 27.06 0.20
N TYR A 24 24.02 26.79 0.49
CA TYR A 24 25.01 26.32 -0.47
C TYR A 24 25.40 24.88 -0.13
N TYR A 25 25.49 24.05 -1.16
CA TYR A 25 25.90 22.65 -1.06
C TYR A 25 27.13 22.44 -1.95
N HIS A 26 28.11 21.69 -1.45
CA HIS A 26 29.29 21.34 -2.23
C HIS A 26 28.95 20.21 -3.23
N PRO A 27 29.61 20.12 -4.40
CA PRO A 27 29.43 19.00 -5.33
C PRO A 27 29.55 17.62 -4.68
N ASP A 28 30.42 17.47 -3.68
CA ASP A 28 30.59 16.18 -2.97
C ASP A 28 29.32 15.75 -2.23
N GLN A 29 28.49 16.70 -1.80
CA GLN A 29 27.21 16.42 -1.14
C GLN A 29 26.14 15.90 -2.12
N LEU A 30 26.40 15.92 -3.43
CA LEU A 30 25.52 15.30 -4.42
C LEU A 30 25.54 13.77 -4.30
N VAL A 31 26.68 13.19 -3.91
CA VAL A 31 26.79 11.74 -3.64
C VAL A 31 25.90 11.39 -2.45
N ASP A 32 25.98 12.16 -1.37
CA ASP A 32 25.15 11.98 -0.18
C ASP A 32 23.66 12.13 -0.51
N ALA A 33 23.31 13.17 -1.26
CA ALA A 33 21.94 13.39 -1.73
C ALA A 33 21.43 12.21 -2.56
N HIS A 34 22.27 11.63 -3.43
CA HIS A 34 21.91 10.46 -4.22
C HIS A 34 21.61 9.25 -3.33
N TRP A 35 22.46 8.98 -2.33
CA TRP A 35 22.23 7.91 -1.35
C TRP A 35 20.94 8.11 -0.57
N ILE A 36 20.71 9.32 -0.06
CA ILE A 36 19.49 9.68 0.68
C ILE A 36 18.25 9.45 -0.18
N THR A 37 18.28 9.84 -1.46
CA THR A 37 17.18 9.60 -2.40
C THR A 37 16.93 8.11 -2.60
N ARG A 38 17.98 7.31 -2.84
CA ARG A 38 17.85 5.85 -3.03
C ARG A 38 17.29 5.14 -1.81
N LEU A 39 17.77 5.49 -0.61
CA LEU A 39 17.26 4.92 0.65
C LEU A 39 15.80 5.32 0.90
N ARG A 40 15.43 6.55 0.55
CA ARG A 40 14.03 7.01 0.65
C ARG A 40 13.12 6.27 -0.32
N GLU A 41 13.56 6.05 -1.56
CA GLU A 41 12.84 5.25 -2.55
C GLU A 41 12.71 3.78 -2.13
N ALA A 42 13.68 3.26 -1.38
CA ALA A 42 13.61 1.91 -0.79
C ALA A 42 12.67 1.81 0.43
N GLY A 43 12.01 2.90 0.82
CA GLY A 43 11.03 2.91 1.91
C GLY A 43 11.58 3.29 3.28
N LEU A 44 12.85 3.69 3.39
CA LEU A 44 13.42 4.05 4.68
C LEU A 44 12.86 5.39 5.20
N PRO A 45 12.41 5.45 6.46
CA PRO A 45 12.07 6.70 7.13
C PRO A 45 13.34 7.54 7.34
N VAL A 46 13.18 8.88 7.40
CA VAL A 46 14.31 9.83 7.48
C VAL A 46 15.23 9.55 8.68
N ALA A 47 14.67 9.08 9.80
CA ALA A 47 15.44 8.69 10.98
C ALA A 47 16.40 7.52 10.71
N GLN A 48 15.95 6.48 10.00
CA GLN A 48 16.80 5.33 9.62
C GLN A 48 17.82 5.73 8.54
N ILE A 49 17.46 6.61 7.62
CA ILE A 49 18.41 7.15 6.63
C ILE A 49 19.58 7.84 7.33
N ARG A 50 19.33 8.60 8.41
CA ARG A 50 20.39 9.24 9.19
C ARG A 50 21.38 8.22 9.76
N GLU A 51 20.87 7.14 10.35
CA GLU A 51 21.70 6.07 10.94
C GLU A 51 22.56 5.39 9.86
N VAL A 52 21.93 5.04 8.73
CA VAL A 52 22.62 4.46 7.58
C VAL A 52 23.71 5.38 7.03
N MET A 53 23.43 6.68 6.92
CA MET A 53 24.42 7.66 6.44
C MET A 53 25.57 7.88 7.43
N ALA A 54 25.34 7.69 8.73
CA ALA A 54 26.38 7.83 9.76
C ALA A 54 27.36 6.64 9.76
N ASP A 55 26.87 5.44 9.47
CA ASP A 55 27.66 4.20 9.40
C ASP A 55 27.99 3.78 7.94
N ARG A 56 27.87 4.69 6.97
CA ARG A 56 27.99 4.39 5.53
C ARG A 56 29.31 3.75 5.10
N ASP A 57 30.38 4.02 5.84
CA ASP A 57 31.74 3.53 5.56
C ASP A 57 32.01 2.18 6.25
N ASP A 58 31.02 1.64 6.96
CA ASP A 58 31.03 0.30 7.56
C ASP A 58 30.08 -0.63 6.79
N PRO A 59 30.60 -1.46 5.88
CA PRO A 59 29.78 -2.35 5.06
C PRO A 59 29.00 -3.39 5.87
N GLU A 60 29.55 -3.84 7.01
CA GLU A 60 28.88 -4.85 7.86
C GLU A 60 27.68 -4.25 8.56
N ARG A 61 27.84 -3.04 9.14
CA ARG A 61 26.71 -2.30 9.73
C ARG A 61 25.67 -1.94 8.70
N LEU A 62 26.08 -1.45 7.53
CA LEU A 62 25.16 -1.10 6.45
C LEU A 62 24.32 -2.31 6.02
N SER A 63 24.98 -3.45 5.80
CA SER A 63 24.30 -4.70 5.45
C SER A 63 23.32 -5.15 6.54
N GLY A 64 23.70 -5.03 7.82
CA GLY A 64 22.84 -5.33 8.96
C GLY A 64 21.59 -4.45 9.00
N LEU A 65 21.74 -3.13 8.84
CA LEU A 65 20.63 -2.18 8.84
C LEU A 65 19.65 -2.43 7.68
N LEU A 66 20.17 -2.67 6.48
CA LEU A 66 19.34 -2.96 5.30
C LEU A 66 18.62 -4.32 5.43
N SER A 67 19.30 -5.33 5.99
CA SER A 67 18.69 -6.65 6.22
C SER A 67 17.55 -6.56 7.24
N ALA A 68 17.76 -5.86 8.36
CA ALA A 68 16.72 -5.64 9.36
C ALA A 68 15.52 -4.87 8.79
N HIS A 69 15.76 -3.85 7.95
CA HIS A 69 14.68 -3.14 7.27
C HIS A 69 13.92 -4.04 6.30
N ALA A 70 14.63 -4.86 5.52
CA ALA A 70 14.00 -5.80 4.60
C ALA A 70 13.17 -6.87 5.34
N GLU A 71 13.62 -7.36 6.50
CA GLU A 71 12.84 -8.25 7.36
C GLU A 71 11.58 -7.57 7.88
N HIS A 72 11.69 -6.32 8.34
CA HIS A 72 10.53 -5.53 8.76
C HIS A 72 9.50 -5.38 7.64
N LEU A 73 9.92 -5.01 6.43
CA LEU A 73 9.03 -4.91 5.28
C LEU A 73 8.38 -6.24 4.91
N ARG A 74 9.12 -7.36 4.97
CA ARG A 74 8.56 -8.69 4.73
C ARG A 74 7.52 -9.07 5.79
N ALA A 75 7.78 -8.76 7.05
CA ALA A 75 6.85 -9.01 8.14
C ALA A 75 5.58 -8.17 8.00
N GLU A 76 5.70 -6.88 7.64
CA GLU A 76 4.55 -6.02 7.40
C GLU A 76 3.76 -6.49 6.16
N HIS A 77 4.44 -6.88 5.08
CA HIS A 77 3.78 -7.47 3.91
C HIS A 77 3.05 -8.77 4.26
N ALA A 78 3.66 -9.66 5.06
CA ALA A 78 3.01 -10.88 5.52
C ALA A 78 1.79 -10.58 6.39
N ARG A 79 1.91 -9.65 7.35
CA ARG A 79 0.81 -9.20 8.21
C ARG A 79 -0.33 -8.60 7.39
N LEU A 80 -0.03 -7.72 6.44
CA LEU A 80 -1.02 -7.18 5.51
C LEU A 80 -1.63 -8.29 4.65
N GLY A 81 -0.82 -9.27 4.22
CA GLY A 81 -1.26 -10.46 3.50
C GLY A 81 -2.13 -11.41 4.33
N GLU A 82 -1.96 -11.47 5.65
CA GLU A 82 -2.84 -12.21 6.58
C GLU A 82 -4.14 -11.44 6.82
N MET A 83 -4.07 -10.12 7.01
CA MET A 83 -5.26 -9.26 7.15
C MET A 83 -6.08 -9.18 5.86
N SER A 84 -5.38 -9.22 4.72
CA SER A 84 -5.92 -9.23 3.37
C SER A 84 -6.02 -10.64 2.81
N ALA A 85 -5.72 -11.69 3.59
CA ALA A 85 -5.80 -13.08 3.15
C ALA A 85 -7.16 -13.19 2.51
N ALA A 86 -7.12 -13.30 1.18
CA ALA A 86 -8.29 -13.05 0.36
C ALA A 86 -9.35 -13.97 0.93
N ARG A 87 -10.38 -13.40 1.57
CA ARG A 87 -11.57 -14.20 1.85
C ARG A 87 -11.99 -14.63 0.46
N ASP A 88 -11.90 -15.90 0.14
CA ASP A 88 -12.36 -16.39 -1.15
C ASP A 88 -13.77 -15.84 -1.31
N VAL A 89 -14.02 -15.03 -2.33
CA VAL A 89 -15.34 -14.41 -2.51
C VAL A 89 -16.03 -15.16 -3.61
N ILE A 90 -17.20 -15.69 -3.31
CA ILE A 90 -18.09 -16.22 -4.34
C ILE A 90 -18.86 -15.03 -4.89
N VAL A 91 -18.80 -14.83 -6.21
CA VAL A 91 -19.37 -13.68 -6.89
C VAL A 91 -20.38 -14.12 -7.93
N ALA A 92 -21.55 -13.48 -7.93
CA ALA A 92 -22.52 -13.55 -9.02
C ALA A 92 -22.66 -12.15 -9.63
N THR A 93 -22.38 -12.03 -10.93
CA THR A 93 -22.49 -10.76 -11.65
C THR A 93 -23.87 -10.62 -12.28
N LEU A 94 -24.68 -9.74 -11.71
CA LEU A 94 -25.98 -9.33 -12.24
C LEU A 94 -25.80 -8.25 -13.30
N HIS A 95 -26.38 -8.47 -14.47
CA HIS A 95 -26.54 -7.47 -15.52
C HIS A 95 -28.01 -7.04 -15.55
N GLY A 96 -28.27 -5.74 -15.45
CA GLY A 96 -29.63 -5.19 -15.41
C GLY A 96 -30.02 -4.61 -14.05
N SER A 97 -31.32 -4.37 -13.88
CA SER A 97 -31.92 -3.77 -12.67
C SER A 97 -31.57 -4.54 -11.39
N TYR A 98 -31.49 -3.81 -10.27
CA TYR A 98 -31.32 -4.39 -8.93
C TYR A 98 -32.45 -5.34 -8.51
N ASP A 99 -33.57 -5.36 -9.23
CA ASP A 99 -34.64 -6.34 -9.03
C ASP A 99 -34.17 -7.79 -9.22
N GLY A 100 -33.06 -8.01 -9.93
CA GLY A 100 -32.44 -9.33 -10.11
C GLY A 100 -31.53 -9.79 -8.95
N VAL A 101 -31.28 -8.94 -7.94
CA VAL A 101 -30.42 -9.28 -6.79
C VAL A 101 -30.89 -10.53 -6.02
N PRO A 102 -32.21 -10.76 -5.79
CA PRO A 102 -32.68 -11.99 -5.15
C PRO A 102 -32.31 -13.27 -5.93
N GLU A 103 -32.37 -13.23 -7.26
CA GLU A 103 -32.01 -14.37 -8.10
C GLU A 103 -30.49 -14.64 -8.06
N ALA A 104 -29.68 -13.59 -8.17
CA ALA A 104 -28.23 -13.70 -8.02
C ALA A 104 -27.84 -14.26 -6.63
N THR A 105 -28.49 -13.79 -5.57
CA THR A 105 -28.29 -14.31 -4.20
C THR A 105 -28.69 -15.77 -4.09
N ALA A 106 -29.79 -16.20 -4.72
CA ALA A 106 -30.23 -17.60 -4.70
C ALA A 106 -29.25 -18.54 -5.42
N VAL A 107 -28.66 -18.10 -6.54
CA VAL A 107 -27.58 -18.83 -7.23
C VAL A 107 -26.37 -19.01 -6.32
N LEU A 108 -25.95 -17.94 -5.64
CA LEU A 108 -24.84 -18.01 -4.67
C LEU A 108 -25.15 -18.96 -3.52
N GLY A 109 -26.35 -18.88 -2.93
CA GLY A 109 -26.77 -19.78 -1.85
C GLY A 109 -26.78 -21.25 -2.27
N SER A 110 -27.19 -21.54 -3.51
CA SER A 110 -27.16 -22.91 -4.06
C SER A 110 -25.72 -23.41 -4.22
N TYR A 111 -24.82 -22.55 -4.69
CA TYR A 111 -23.40 -22.89 -4.82
C TYR A 111 -22.76 -23.14 -3.45
N VAL A 112 -23.03 -22.28 -2.46
CA VAL A 112 -22.55 -22.42 -1.07
C VAL A 112 -22.99 -23.76 -0.49
N ALA A 113 -24.28 -24.11 -0.63
CA ALA A 113 -24.81 -25.38 -0.15
C ALA A 113 -24.20 -26.60 -0.86
N ALA A 114 -23.96 -26.51 -2.17
CA ALA A 114 -23.38 -27.60 -2.96
C ALA A 114 -21.90 -27.88 -2.64
N HIS A 115 -21.18 -26.89 -2.12
CA HIS A 115 -19.74 -26.97 -1.82
C HIS A 115 -19.43 -27.00 -0.31
N ASP A 116 -20.45 -27.10 0.54
CA ASP A 116 -20.32 -27.11 2.01
C ASP A 116 -19.49 -25.92 2.56
N LEU A 117 -19.71 -24.73 1.98
CA LEU A 117 -18.96 -23.53 2.33
C LEU A 117 -19.65 -22.78 3.48
N ARG A 118 -18.83 -22.14 4.32
CA ARG A 118 -19.32 -21.14 5.28
C ARG A 118 -19.03 -19.74 4.75
N THR A 119 -19.97 -18.83 4.96
CA THR A 119 -19.84 -17.46 4.45
C THR A 119 -20.04 -16.41 5.54
N GLY A 120 -19.38 -15.27 5.36
CA GLY A 120 -19.60 -14.04 6.11
C GLY A 120 -20.78 -13.22 5.55
N PRO A 121 -20.95 -11.96 6.03
CA PRO A 121 -22.01 -11.09 5.57
C PRO A 121 -21.85 -10.73 4.08
N MET A 122 -22.96 -10.76 3.35
CA MET A 122 -23.03 -10.37 1.95
C MET A 122 -22.73 -8.88 1.75
N PHE A 123 -22.09 -8.54 0.63
CA PHE A 123 -21.91 -7.16 0.17
C PHE A 123 -22.03 -7.07 -1.35
N ASN A 124 -22.28 -5.88 -1.88
CA ASN A 124 -22.40 -5.64 -3.32
C ASN A 124 -21.31 -4.69 -3.81
N ILE A 125 -20.81 -4.93 -5.03
CA ILE A 125 -19.96 -3.99 -5.77
C ILE A 125 -20.73 -3.52 -7.00
N TYR A 126 -21.12 -2.25 -7.01
CA TYR A 126 -21.79 -1.62 -8.14
C TYR A 126 -20.74 -1.19 -9.18
N ARG A 127 -20.52 -2.02 -10.20
CA ARG A 127 -19.55 -1.74 -11.28
C ARG A 127 -20.07 -0.64 -12.19
N VAL A 128 -21.34 -0.73 -12.56
CA VAL A 128 -22.11 0.30 -13.27
C VAL A 128 -23.41 0.51 -12.52
N SER A 129 -23.68 1.75 -12.13
CA SER A 129 -24.78 2.13 -11.22
C SER A 129 -25.59 3.30 -11.81
N PRO A 130 -26.76 3.65 -11.22
CA PRO A 130 -27.55 4.81 -11.62
C PRO A 130 -26.77 6.14 -11.64
N ALA A 131 -25.68 6.24 -10.86
CA ALA A 131 -24.82 7.41 -10.82
C ALA A 131 -23.94 7.55 -12.08
N GLN A 132 -23.71 6.44 -12.80
CA GLN A 132 -22.90 6.38 -14.01
C GLN A 132 -23.77 6.30 -15.27
N ASP A 133 -24.85 5.52 -15.23
CA ASP A 133 -25.78 5.36 -16.35
C ASP A 133 -27.22 5.28 -15.82
N PRO A 134 -28.15 6.13 -16.28
CA PRO A 134 -29.54 6.08 -15.81
C PRO A 134 -30.34 4.87 -16.35
N ASP A 135 -29.88 4.18 -17.40
CA ASP A 135 -30.57 3.01 -17.97
C ASP A 135 -30.30 1.75 -17.12
N PRO A 136 -31.31 1.16 -16.45
CA PRO A 136 -31.14 -0.04 -15.66
C PRO A 136 -30.61 -1.24 -16.44
N ALA A 137 -30.83 -1.31 -17.75
CA ALA A 137 -30.32 -2.39 -18.58
C ALA A 137 -28.78 -2.37 -18.72
N ALA A 138 -28.15 -1.22 -18.49
CA ALA A 138 -26.71 -1.04 -18.55
C ALA A 138 -26.00 -1.28 -17.20
N TRP A 139 -26.75 -1.48 -16.11
CA TRP A 139 -26.17 -1.66 -14.78
C TRP A 139 -25.50 -3.02 -14.64
N VAL A 140 -24.42 -3.04 -13.83
CA VAL A 140 -23.65 -4.24 -13.53
C VAL A 140 -23.33 -4.25 -12.04
N THR A 141 -23.79 -5.29 -11.35
CA THR A 141 -23.59 -5.47 -9.90
C THR A 141 -22.99 -6.83 -9.61
N ASP A 142 -21.85 -6.84 -8.92
CA ASP A 142 -21.33 -8.06 -8.33
C ASP A 142 -21.97 -8.24 -6.95
N VAL A 143 -22.72 -9.34 -6.78
CA VAL A 143 -23.22 -9.79 -5.48
C VAL A 143 -22.18 -10.74 -4.90
N CYS A 144 -21.69 -10.45 -3.68
CA CYS A 144 -20.51 -11.08 -3.13
C CYS A 144 -20.80 -11.74 -1.77
N LEU A 145 -20.36 -12.99 -1.63
CA LEU A 145 -20.32 -13.71 -0.34
C LEU A 145 -18.86 -14.06 0.01
N PRO A 146 -18.29 -13.47 1.08
CA PRO A 146 -16.98 -13.88 1.56
C PRO A 146 -17.07 -15.29 2.14
N VAL A 147 -16.20 -16.19 1.74
CA VAL A 147 -15.97 -17.49 2.36
C VAL A 147 -15.17 -17.27 3.65
N ILE A 148 -15.53 -18.01 4.68
CA ILE A 148 -14.83 -18.03 5.96
C ILE A 148 -14.49 -19.46 6.31
N ASP A 149 -13.33 -19.66 6.91
CA ASP A 149 -12.92 -20.96 7.43
C ASP A 149 -13.92 -21.43 8.53
N ALA A 150 -14.07 -22.75 8.63
CA ALA A 150 -14.97 -23.39 9.58
C ALA A 150 -14.51 -23.27 11.04
#